data_AF-A0A7S1GP97-F1
#
_entry.id   AF-A0A7S1GP97-F1
#
_cell.length_a   1.000
_cell.length_b   1.000
_cell.length_c   1.000
_cell.angle_alpha   90.00
_cell.angle_beta   90.00
_cell.angle_gamma   90.00
#
_symmetry.space_group_name_H-M   'P 1'
#
loop_
_entity.id
_entity.type
_entity.pdbx_description
1 polymer ?
#
loop_
_entity_poly.entity_id
_entity_poly.type
_entity_poly.pdbx_seq_one_letter_code
_entity_poly.pdbx_strand_id
1 'polypeptide(L)'
;GDCAALKICVGRGTVSATRVAELFASQFIVETDSVTTALQGLATGQCNAVATDSSGLSVETIRTVGLYSGPYQIGQRHFSKLPLAPLVRQDDPHFAAFVYWVVDSTFYAEEQGITQNTADEMPNVSLFGSRYFGMLRQTIAAVGNYGEIYERNLGGLIPRIGENKLNTAPYGPQLFVRPGL
;
A
#
# COMPACT_ATOMS: atom_id res chain seq x y z
N GLY A 1 -25.22 23.09 -11.54
CA GLY A 1 -24.34 22.85 -10.38
C GLY A 1 -23.08 22.17 -10.85
N ASP A 2 -21.95 22.44 -10.21
CA ASP A 2 -20.56 22.12 -10.61
C ASP A 2 -20.23 20.66 -11.01
N CYS A 3 -21.20 19.74 -11.03
CA CYS A 3 -21.01 18.33 -11.38
C CYS A 3 -21.65 17.90 -12.71
N ALA A 4 -22.24 18.82 -13.50
CA ALA A 4 -22.90 18.47 -14.77
C ALA A 4 -21.92 17.89 -15.84
N ALA A 5 -20.62 18.12 -15.67
CA ALA A 5 -19.57 17.59 -16.56
C ALA A 5 -18.71 16.49 -15.90
N LEU A 6 -19.11 15.96 -14.74
CA LEU A 6 -18.31 14.96 -14.02
C LEU A 6 -18.14 13.68 -14.84
N LYS A 7 -16.89 13.28 -15.06
CA LYS A 7 -16.50 12.02 -15.70
C LYS A 7 -15.34 11.43 -14.91
N ILE A 8 -15.61 10.33 -14.22
CA ILE A 8 -14.66 9.64 -13.35
C ILE A 8 -14.08 8.46 -14.10
N CYS A 9 -12.80 8.53 -14.43
CA CYS A 9 -12.05 7.40 -14.96
C CYS A 9 -11.72 6.41 -13.84
N VAL A 10 -11.97 5.12 -14.06
CA VAL A 10 -11.65 4.06 -13.10
C VAL A 10 -11.27 2.77 -13.84
N GLY A 11 -10.23 2.10 -13.36
CA GLY A 11 -9.79 0.83 -13.95
C GLY A 11 -10.75 -0.31 -13.59
N ARG A 12 -11.19 -1.09 -14.58
CA ARG A 12 -12.06 -2.25 -14.37
C ARG A 12 -11.41 -3.30 -13.47
N GLY A 13 -12.25 -4.06 -12.77
CA GLY A 13 -11.80 -5.14 -11.89
C GLY A 13 -11.08 -4.67 -10.61
N THR A 14 -11.06 -3.37 -10.34
CA THR A 14 -10.49 -2.79 -9.11
C THR A 14 -11.58 -2.61 -8.05
N VAL A 15 -11.18 -2.58 -6.78
CA VAL A 15 -12.11 -2.23 -5.69
C VAL A 15 -12.62 -0.79 -5.84
N SER A 16 -11.82 0.09 -6.43
CA SER A 16 -12.24 1.45 -6.78
C SER A 16 -13.40 1.45 -7.77
N ALA A 17 -13.42 0.57 -8.78
CA ALA A 17 -14.53 0.45 -9.72
C ALA A 17 -15.84 0.06 -9.01
N THR A 18 -15.79 -0.96 -8.15
CA THR A 18 -16.94 -1.35 -7.32
C THR A 18 -17.42 -0.18 -6.46
N ARG A 19 -16.50 0.52 -5.81
CA ARG A 19 -16.87 1.61 -4.90
C ARG A 19 -17.44 2.82 -5.60
N VAL A 20 -16.91 3.19 -6.78
CA VAL A 20 -17.44 4.29 -7.58
C VAL A 20 -18.84 3.96 -8.10
N ALA A 21 -19.09 2.71 -8.51
CA ALA A 21 -20.41 2.27 -8.96
C ALA A 21 -21.48 2.32 -7.86
N GLU A 22 -21.09 2.16 -6.59
CA GLU A 22 -22.00 2.33 -5.45
C GLU A 22 -22.32 3.81 -5.13
N LEU A 23 -21.40 4.73 -5.45
CA LEU A 23 -21.47 6.13 -5.04
C LEU A 23 -22.03 7.05 -6.14
N PHE A 24 -21.87 6.69 -7.41
CA PHE A 24 -22.21 7.55 -8.54
C PHE A 24 -23.10 6.80 -9.54
N ALA A 25 -24.00 7.54 -10.19
CA ALA A 25 -24.76 7.01 -11.32
C ALA A 25 -23.82 6.64 -12.49
N SER A 26 -24.14 5.58 -13.21
CA SER A 26 -23.30 5.02 -14.29
C SER A 26 -22.91 6.03 -15.37
N GLN A 27 -23.75 7.04 -15.64
CA GLN A 27 -23.47 8.11 -16.60
C GLN A 27 -22.24 8.97 -16.27
N PHE A 28 -21.80 8.97 -15.01
CA PHE A 28 -20.61 9.71 -14.55
C PHE A 28 -19.34 8.86 -14.57
N ILE A 29 -19.43 7.56 -14.85
CA ILE A 29 -18.34 6.59 -14.71
C ILE A 29 -17.83 6.22 -16.09
N VAL A 30 -16.51 6.35 -16.27
CA VAL A 30 -15.79 5.91 -17.46
C VAL A 30 -14.88 4.77 -17.03
N GLU A 31 -15.32 3.54 -17.29
CA GLU A 31 -14.54 2.36 -16.96
C GLU A 31 -13.48 2.09 -18.04
N THR A 32 -12.22 1.96 -17.63
CA THR A 32 -11.07 1.73 -18.50
C THR A 32 -10.48 0.33 -18.31
N ASP A 33 -9.64 -0.12 -19.22
CA ASP A 33 -9.04 -1.47 -19.15
C ASP A 33 -8.05 -1.64 -17.99
N SER A 34 -7.44 -0.54 -17.53
CA SER A 34 -6.45 -0.54 -16.46
C SER A 34 -6.43 0.77 -15.68
N VAL A 35 -5.81 0.76 -14.49
CA VAL A 35 -5.53 1.98 -13.71
C VAL A 35 -4.67 2.96 -14.51
N THR A 36 -3.67 2.47 -15.25
CA THR A 36 -2.82 3.31 -16.11
C THR A 36 -3.65 4.08 -17.14
N THR A 37 -4.55 3.38 -17.84
CA THR A 37 -5.46 4.01 -18.81
C THR A 37 -6.41 4.99 -18.14
N ALA A 38 -6.87 4.70 -16.91
CA ALA A 38 -7.72 5.62 -16.15
C ALA A 38 -6.98 6.94 -15.84
N LEU A 39 -5.71 6.86 -15.41
CA LEU A 39 -4.88 8.03 -15.11
C LEU A 39 -4.63 8.88 -16.37
N GLN A 40 -4.32 8.23 -17.50
CA GLN A 40 -4.13 8.89 -18.80
C GLN A 40 -5.41 9.56 -19.34
N GLY A 41 -6.58 9.10 -18.87
CA GLY A 41 -7.86 9.74 -19.15
C GLY A 41 -7.93 11.21 -18.72
N LEU A 42 -7.15 11.62 -17.72
CA LEU A 42 -7.02 13.02 -17.31
C LEU A 42 -6.26 13.85 -18.37
N ALA A 43 -5.13 13.35 -18.86
CA ALA A 43 -4.30 14.04 -19.86
C ALA A 43 -4.99 14.19 -21.21
N THR A 44 -5.79 13.20 -21.60
CA THR A 44 -6.55 13.21 -22.86
C THR A 44 -7.86 14.00 -22.78
N GLY A 45 -8.28 14.40 -21.59
CA GLY A 45 -9.58 15.05 -21.37
C GLY A 45 -10.78 14.10 -21.48
N GLN A 46 -10.55 12.78 -21.52
CA GLN A 46 -11.61 11.77 -21.47
C GLN A 46 -12.40 11.88 -20.16
N CYS A 47 -11.71 12.20 -19.07
CA CYS A 47 -12.23 12.35 -17.73
C CYS A 47 -11.69 13.62 -17.06
N ASN A 48 -12.45 14.17 -16.11
CA ASN A 48 -12.01 15.27 -15.25
C ASN A 48 -11.79 14.85 -13.79
N ALA A 49 -12.02 13.57 -13.47
CA ALA A 49 -11.68 12.95 -12.21
C ALA A 49 -11.16 11.53 -12.47
N VAL A 50 -10.33 11.02 -11.56
CA VAL A 50 -9.86 9.62 -11.56
C VAL A 50 -10.05 9.04 -10.16
N ALA A 51 -10.47 7.78 -10.10
CA ALA A 51 -10.61 7.04 -8.85
C ALA A 51 -9.65 5.85 -8.84
N THR A 52 -8.74 5.84 -7.86
CA THR A 52 -7.80 4.74 -7.57
C THR A 52 -7.38 4.83 -6.10
N ASP A 53 -6.50 3.95 -5.63
CA ASP A 53 -5.87 4.04 -4.32
C ASP A 53 -4.97 5.29 -4.17
N SER A 54 -4.55 5.58 -2.94
CA SER A 54 -3.76 6.78 -2.62
C SER A 54 -2.41 6.85 -3.34
N SER A 55 -1.78 5.71 -3.67
CA SER A 55 -0.50 5.69 -4.38
C SER A 55 -0.69 6.10 -5.84
N GLY A 56 -1.76 5.62 -6.48
CA GLY A 56 -2.13 6.02 -7.83
C GLY A 56 -2.53 7.50 -7.96
N LEU A 57 -2.97 8.12 -6.87
CA LEU A 57 -3.35 9.55 -6.83
C LEU A 57 -2.19 10.49 -6.48
N SER A 58 -0.99 9.97 -6.20
CA SER A 58 0.15 10.85 -5.90
C SER A 58 0.42 11.78 -7.09
N VAL A 59 0.79 13.03 -6.79
CA VAL A 59 1.05 14.04 -7.85
C VAL A 59 2.11 13.54 -8.83
N GLU A 60 3.11 12.82 -8.33
CA GLU A 60 4.17 12.24 -9.15
C GLU A 60 3.64 11.13 -10.06
N THR A 61 2.80 10.22 -9.56
CA THR A 61 2.17 9.18 -10.39
C THR A 61 1.25 9.79 -11.46
N ILE A 62 0.49 10.83 -11.11
CA ILE A 62 -0.39 11.55 -12.06
C ILE A 62 0.43 12.19 -13.19
N ARG A 63 1.62 12.74 -12.87
CA ARG A 63 2.51 13.34 -13.86
C ARG A 63 3.24 12.32 -14.72
N THR A 64 3.76 11.26 -14.11
CA THR A 64 4.64 10.28 -14.78
C THR A 64 3.87 9.17 -15.50
N VAL A 65 2.83 8.62 -14.88
CA VAL A 65 2.01 7.53 -15.43
C VAL A 65 0.78 8.09 -16.12
N GLY A 66 0.11 9.05 -15.48
CA GLY A 66 -1.08 9.72 -16.02
C GLY A 66 -0.78 10.76 -17.10
N LEU A 67 0.48 11.17 -17.26
CA LEU A 67 0.93 12.16 -18.24
C LEU A 67 0.21 13.52 -18.13
N TYR A 68 -0.40 13.81 -16.97
CA TYR A 68 -1.16 15.03 -16.75
C TYR A 68 -0.28 16.10 -16.10
N SER A 69 -0.09 17.22 -16.79
CA SER A 69 0.74 18.35 -16.35
C SER A 69 -0.07 19.55 -15.86
N GLY A 70 -1.39 19.49 -15.91
CA GLY A 70 -2.28 20.58 -15.48
C GLY A 70 -2.47 20.68 -13.96
N PRO A 71 -3.32 21.63 -13.51
CA PRO A 71 -3.69 21.74 -12.11
C PRO A 71 -4.40 20.48 -11.62
N TYR A 72 -3.88 19.87 -10.55
CA TYR A 72 -4.42 18.64 -9.98
C TYR A 72 -4.60 18.78 -8.47
N GLN A 73 -5.71 18.25 -7.96
CA GLN A 73 -6.00 18.20 -6.53
C GLN A 73 -6.49 16.81 -6.15
N ILE A 74 -6.04 16.33 -4.99
CA ILE A 74 -6.45 15.06 -4.41
C ILE A 74 -7.64 15.33 -3.49
N GLY A 75 -8.71 14.54 -3.62
CA GLY A 75 -9.86 14.62 -2.72
C GLY A 75 -9.49 14.27 -1.28
N GLN A 76 -10.04 15.01 -0.31
CA GLN A 76 -9.72 14.81 1.11
C GLN A 76 -10.44 13.62 1.76
N ARG A 77 -11.49 13.10 1.12
CA ARG A 77 -12.29 12.00 1.66
C ARG A 77 -11.86 10.67 1.06
N HIS A 78 -11.44 9.76 1.91
CA HIS A 78 -11.28 8.35 1.55
C HIS A 78 -12.65 7.65 1.57
N PHE A 79 -12.98 6.95 0.49
CA PHE A 79 -14.27 6.27 0.35
C PHE A 79 -14.20 4.76 0.60
N SER A 80 -12.99 4.21 0.77
CA SER A 80 -12.73 2.80 1.07
C SER A 80 -11.48 2.65 1.93
N LYS A 81 -11.36 1.50 2.61
CA LYS A 81 -10.13 1.03 3.26
C LYS A 81 -9.65 -0.20 2.49
N LEU A 82 -8.42 -0.14 1.99
CA LEU A 82 -7.83 -1.20 1.17
C LEU A 82 -6.52 -1.66 1.82
N PRO A 83 -6.59 -2.49 2.89
CA PRO A 83 -5.38 -3.04 3.48
C PRO A 83 -4.72 -3.99 2.47
N LEU A 84 -3.61 -3.57 1.90
CA LEU A 84 -2.83 -4.40 1.00
C LEU A 84 -2.05 -5.41 1.84
N ALA A 85 -2.22 -6.69 1.52
CA ALA A 85 -1.56 -7.79 2.21
C ALA A 85 -1.05 -8.82 1.19
N PRO A 86 0.04 -9.54 1.50
CA PRO A 86 0.46 -10.68 0.70
C PRO A 86 -0.67 -11.71 0.57
N LEU A 87 -0.93 -12.16 -0.66
CA LEU A 87 -1.87 -13.24 -0.93
C LEU A 87 -1.10 -14.56 -1.05
N VAL A 88 -1.52 -15.55 -0.27
CA VAL A 88 -1.00 -16.92 -0.30
C VAL A 88 -2.16 -17.90 -0.49
N ARG A 89 -1.87 -19.14 -0.90
CA ARG A 89 -2.90 -20.18 -0.99
C ARG A 89 -3.39 -20.56 0.40
N GLN A 90 -4.69 -20.88 0.51
CA GLN A 90 -5.32 -21.26 1.78
C GLN A 90 -4.90 -22.65 2.28
N ASP A 91 -4.43 -23.52 1.40
CA ASP A 91 -4.08 -24.91 1.68
C ASP A 91 -2.62 -25.11 2.15
N ASP A 92 -1.86 -24.02 2.33
CA ASP A 92 -0.46 -24.06 2.77
C ASP A 92 -0.23 -23.17 4.01
N PRO A 93 -0.62 -23.64 5.22
CA PRO A 93 -0.50 -22.86 6.44
C PRO A 93 0.95 -22.61 6.87
N HIS A 94 1.88 -23.49 6.49
CA HIS A 94 3.31 -23.30 6.80
C HIS A 94 3.89 -22.16 5.98
N PHE A 95 3.57 -22.08 4.68
CA PHE A 95 4.00 -20.96 3.84
C PHE A 95 3.32 -19.66 4.26
N ALA A 96 2.03 -19.70 4.60
CA ALA A 96 1.33 -18.53 5.13
C ALA A 96 1.99 -17.97 6.39
N ALA A 97 2.34 -18.84 7.35
CA ALA A 97 3.08 -18.44 8.55
C ALA A 97 4.47 -17.89 8.22
N PHE A 98 5.17 -18.48 7.25
CA PHE A 98 6.48 -18.00 6.82
C PHE A 98 6.41 -16.57 6.26
N VAL A 99 5.49 -16.30 5.33
CA VAL A 99 5.27 -14.97 4.76
C VAL A 99 4.85 -13.97 5.82
N TYR A 100 3.98 -14.38 6.74
CA TYR A 100 3.59 -13.57 7.90
C TYR A 100 4.81 -13.10 8.69
N TRP A 101 5.68 -14.02 9.12
CA TRP A 101 6.86 -13.69 9.93
C TRP A 101 7.90 -12.86 9.19
N VAL A 102 8.06 -13.06 7.87
CA VAL A 102 8.92 -12.19 7.04
C VAL A 102 8.43 -10.75 7.10
N VAL A 103 7.12 -10.52 6.90
CA VAL A 103 6.54 -9.18 6.95
C VAL A 103 6.61 -8.59 8.36
N ASP A 104 6.21 -9.36 9.37
CA ASP A 104 6.20 -8.95 10.78
C ASP A 104 7.59 -8.52 11.27
N SER A 105 8.64 -9.22 10.82
CA SER A 105 10.02 -8.91 11.18
C SER A 105 10.45 -7.50 10.77
N THR A 106 9.93 -6.97 9.67
CA THR A 106 10.27 -5.62 9.20
C THR A 106 9.71 -4.54 10.12
N PHE A 107 8.53 -4.77 10.71
CA PHE A 107 7.92 -3.88 11.68
C PHE A 107 8.65 -3.95 13.02
N TYR A 108 8.93 -5.15 13.50
CA TYR A 108 9.69 -5.35 14.74
C TYR A 108 11.08 -4.69 14.64
N ALA A 109 11.79 -4.89 13.54
CA ALA A 109 13.10 -4.28 13.34
C ALA A 109 13.02 -2.75 13.43
N GLU A 110 12.00 -2.14 12.83
CA GLU A 110 11.80 -0.70 12.92
C GLU A 110 11.51 -0.25 14.36
N GLU A 111 10.67 -0.99 15.09
CA GLU A 111 10.33 -0.70 16.49
C GLU A 111 11.55 -0.73 17.40
N GLN A 112 12.46 -1.67 17.15
CA GLN A 112 13.69 -1.82 17.91
C GLN A 112 14.84 -0.94 17.38
N GLY A 113 14.62 -0.15 16.33
CA GLY A 113 15.67 0.66 15.71
C GLY A 113 16.73 -0.16 14.95
N ILE A 114 16.45 -1.43 14.66
CA ILE A 114 17.30 -2.30 13.84
C ILE A 114 17.13 -1.90 12.38
N THR A 115 18.25 -1.65 11.70
CA THR A 115 18.30 -1.21 10.30
C THR A 115 18.94 -2.28 9.43
N GLN A 116 18.97 -2.07 8.12
CA GLN A 116 19.76 -2.91 7.22
C GLN A 116 21.24 -3.01 7.66
N ASN A 117 21.81 -1.92 8.17
CA ASN A 117 23.21 -1.86 8.60
C ASN A 117 23.47 -2.57 9.94
N THR A 118 22.43 -2.70 10.78
CA THR A 118 22.52 -3.36 12.10
C THR A 118 21.74 -4.67 12.11
N ALA A 119 21.51 -5.28 10.95
CA ALA A 119 20.70 -6.50 10.82
C ALA A 119 21.17 -7.66 11.72
N ASP A 120 22.46 -7.72 12.08
CA ASP A 120 23.00 -8.72 13.00
C ASP A 120 22.45 -8.62 14.43
N GLU A 121 21.87 -7.50 14.82
CA GLU A 121 21.15 -7.30 16.09
C GLU A 121 19.78 -8.03 16.09
N MET A 122 19.28 -8.43 14.91
CA MET A 122 18.03 -9.16 14.80
C MET A 122 18.17 -10.55 15.46
N PRO A 123 17.24 -10.91 16.38
CA PRO A 123 17.26 -12.21 17.02
C PRO A 123 17.01 -13.33 16.00
N ASN A 124 17.72 -14.44 16.19
CA ASN A 124 17.43 -15.65 15.46
C ASN A 124 16.26 -16.39 16.09
N VAL A 125 15.44 -17.02 15.26
CA VAL A 125 14.25 -17.76 15.70
C VAL A 125 14.20 -19.12 15.04
N SER A 126 13.87 -20.16 15.80
CA SER A 126 13.79 -21.54 15.30
C SER A 126 12.39 -21.96 14.83
N LEU A 127 11.53 -20.99 14.48
CA LEU A 127 10.11 -21.21 14.16
C LEU A 127 9.87 -22.22 13.03
N PHE A 128 10.79 -22.31 12.07
CA PHE A 128 10.71 -23.20 10.91
C PHE A 128 11.85 -24.23 10.87
N GLY A 129 12.46 -24.51 12.02
CA GLY A 129 13.59 -25.43 12.14
C GLY A 129 14.94 -24.81 11.76
N SER A 130 16.00 -25.61 11.91
CA SER A 130 17.40 -25.15 11.83
C SER A 130 17.77 -24.49 10.50
N ARG A 131 17.17 -24.94 9.38
CA ARG A 131 17.39 -24.37 8.05
C ARG A 131 17.03 -22.89 7.95
N TYR A 132 16.04 -22.43 8.73
CA TYR A 132 15.49 -21.08 8.66
C TYR A 132 15.81 -20.25 9.92
N PHE A 133 16.77 -20.70 10.73
CA PHE A 133 17.14 -20.06 12.00
C PHE A 133 17.46 -18.57 11.87
N GLY A 134 18.13 -18.19 10.78
CA GLY A 134 18.52 -16.82 10.49
C GLY A 134 17.55 -16.05 9.59
N MET A 135 16.34 -16.56 9.31
CA MET A 135 15.49 -15.98 8.26
C MET A 135 15.14 -14.51 8.51
N LEU A 136 14.84 -14.12 9.76
CA LEU A 136 14.44 -12.75 10.06
C LEU A 136 15.63 -11.79 9.89
N ARG A 137 16.81 -12.17 10.39
CA ARG A 137 18.06 -11.44 10.15
C ARG A 137 18.35 -11.28 8.66
N GLN A 138 18.22 -12.36 7.89
CA GLN A 138 18.46 -12.35 6.44
C GLN A 138 17.47 -11.42 5.72
N THR A 139 16.20 -11.39 6.15
CA THR A 139 15.21 -10.42 5.65
C THR A 139 15.69 -8.98 5.86
N ILE A 140 16.04 -8.62 7.10
CA ILE A 140 16.47 -7.24 7.41
C ILE A 140 17.76 -6.88 6.70
N ALA A 141 18.74 -7.79 6.62
CA ALA A 141 19.96 -7.57 5.87
C ALA A 141 19.69 -7.34 4.37
N ALA A 142 18.67 -8.00 3.80
CA ALA A 142 18.34 -7.90 2.39
C ALA A 142 17.57 -6.61 2.05
N VAL A 143 16.58 -6.21 2.86
CA VAL A 143 15.64 -5.14 2.49
C VAL A 143 15.55 -3.97 3.48
N GLY A 144 16.12 -4.11 4.66
CA GLY A 144 15.96 -3.18 5.78
C GLY A 144 14.67 -3.39 6.55
N ASN A 145 14.44 -2.53 7.54
CA ASN A 145 13.19 -2.48 8.30
C ASN A 145 12.05 -1.83 7.48
N TYR A 146 10.83 -1.84 8.04
CA TYR A 146 9.65 -1.32 7.34
C TYR A 146 9.78 0.16 6.98
N GLY A 147 10.33 0.98 7.88
CA GLY A 147 10.60 2.39 7.63
C GLY A 147 11.55 2.62 6.46
N GLU A 148 12.64 1.86 6.37
CA GLU A 148 13.61 1.92 5.27
C GLU A 148 12.98 1.49 3.93
N ILE A 149 12.17 0.43 3.95
CA ILE A 149 11.40 -0.01 2.78
C ILE A 149 10.42 1.07 2.34
N TYR A 150 9.68 1.67 3.27
CA TYR A 150 8.70 2.70 2.98
C TYR A 150 9.38 3.94 2.39
N GLU A 151 10.43 4.45 3.04
CA GLU A 151 11.10 5.68 2.62
C GLU A 151 11.66 5.55 1.21
N ARG A 152 12.32 4.41 0.92
CA ARG A 152 12.93 4.14 -0.38
C ARG A 152 11.91 4.06 -1.53
N ASN A 153 10.70 3.57 -1.28
CA ASN A 153 9.74 3.26 -2.35
C ASN A 153 8.56 4.23 -2.41
N LEU A 154 8.09 4.71 -1.26
CA LEU A 154 6.87 5.49 -1.12
C LEU A 154 7.10 6.85 -0.46
N GLY A 155 8.20 7.07 0.28
CA GLY A 155 8.44 8.31 1.03
C GLY A 155 8.34 9.57 0.17
N GLY A 156 8.84 9.52 -1.07
CA GLY A 156 8.74 10.63 -2.04
C GLY A 156 7.36 10.82 -2.68
N LEU A 157 6.47 9.82 -2.59
CA LEU A 157 5.14 9.83 -3.23
C LEU A 157 4.02 10.09 -2.21
N ILE A 158 4.11 9.42 -1.07
CA ILE A 158 3.15 9.42 0.02
C ILE A 158 3.93 9.65 1.32
N PRO A 159 3.82 10.84 1.93
CA PRO A 159 4.45 11.11 3.22
C PRO A 159 4.05 10.08 4.28
N ARG A 160 5.00 9.66 5.11
CA ARG A 160 4.77 8.67 6.16
C ARG A 160 4.08 9.32 7.37
N ILE A 161 2.76 9.41 7.31
CA ILE A 161 1.91 10.02 8.34
C ILE A 161 0.68 9.15 8.64
N GLY A 162 -0.01 9.45 9.74
CA GLY A 162 -1.27 8.78 10.09
C GLY A 162 -1.13 7.27 10.19
N GLU A 163 -1.96 6.53 9.42
CA GLU A 163 -1.99 5.06 9.37
C GLU A 163 -0.68 4.41 8.88
N ASN A 164 0.21 5.17 8.23
CA ASN A 164 1.51 4.68 7.74
C ASN A 164 2.65 4.78 8.78
N LYS A 165 2.39 5.36 9.97
CA LYS A 165 3.36 5.39 11.06
C LYS A 165 3.42 4.05 11.78
N LEU A 166 4.61 3.68 12.26
CA LEU A 166 4.75 2.57 13.19
C LEU A 166 3.90 2.81 14.44
N ASN A 167 3.27 1.76 14.95
CA ASN A 167 2.43 1.82 16.15
C ASN A 167 3.29 2.16 17.38
N THR A 168 3.41 3.44 17.73
CA THR A 168 4.03 3.84 18.98
C THR A 168 3.00 3.80 20.11
N ALA A 169 3.31 3.13 21.23
CA ALA A 169 2.52 3.23 22.46
C ALA A 169 2.27 4.71 22.86
N PRO A 170 1.12 5.09 23.47
CA PRO A 170 0.10 4.26 24.11
C PRO A 170 -1.21 4.08 23.32
N TYR A 171 -1.31 4.59 22.08
CA TYR A 171 -2.51 4.46 21.26
C TYR A 171 -2.16 4.00 19.84
N GLY A 172 -2.52 2.76 19.51
CA GLY A 172 -2.64 2.30 18.14
C GLY A 172 -2.78 0.78 18.02
N PRO A 173 -3.90 0.26 17.48
CA PRO A 173 -3.94 -1.10 16.98
C PRO A 173 -3.79 -1.12 15.46
N GLN A 174 -2.97 -2.04 14.95
CA GLN A 174 -3.34 -2.89 13.80
C GLN A 174 -2.41 -4.10 13.57
N LEU A 175 -1.18 -4.10 14.10
CA LEU A 175 -0.29 -5.26 14.05
C LEU A 175 0.31 -5.50 15.44
N PHE A 176 -0.44 -6.18 16.30
CA PHE A 176 0.08 -6.75 17.55
C PHE A 176 -0.45 -8.17 17.65
N VAL A 177 0.36 -9.14 17.25
CA VAL A 177 0.12 -10.54 17.65
C VAL A 177 0.61 -10.64 19.08
N ARG A 178 -0.29 -10.93 20.03
CA ARG A 178 0.15 -11.27 21.40
C ARG A 178 1.14 -12.44 21.30
N PRO A 179 2.37 -12.32 21.80
CA PRO A 179 3.23 -13.47 22.01
C PRO A 179 2.62 -14.28 23.16
N GLY A 180 2.21 -15.52 22.90
CA GLY A 180 1.55 -16.35 23.91
C GLY A 180 0.93 -17.64 23.38
N LEU A 181 1.75 -18.46 22.71
CA LEU A 181 1.81 -19.92 22.93
C LEU A 181 3.29 -20.30 23.00
#